data_AF-A0A1M6A7L4-F1
#
_entry.id   AF-A0A1M6A7L4-F1
#
_cell.length_a   1.000
_cell.length_b   1.000
_cell.length_c   1.000
_cell.angle_alpha   90.00
_cell.angle_beta   90.00
_cell.angle_gamma   90.00
#
_symmetry.space_group_name_H-M   'P 1'
#
loop_
_entity.id
_entity.type
_entity.pdbx_description
1 polymer ?
#
loop_
_entity_poly.entity_id
_entity_poly.type
_entity_poly.pdbx_seq_one_letter_code
_entity_poly.pdbx_strand_id
1 'polypeptide(L)'
;MNYNKYQKVNHIGAIIFLILGLVITTILGFIYSLTIEYISIGKYYIIIGIIYALIIYFILEKLTLALKVRSLKVTMVLVSMIAIFAVYIRWVSSIFIIFNKLMFNPLELFKHMNIIVSTEFDSVRAFLIWFLWGVEVFVIVGGIIVGCFDKLSKVIFCENCNGILSGVENISGLSKIEDENEFKSLLEKGDLSPLYKLKPIESYIEFSMLIGRFCNDCYDDKVYLTVKNINVIKASEKRGKGQKIIVENLIIDKNEFFKIKRALES
;
A
#
# COMPACT_ATOMS: atom_id res chain seq x y z
N MET A 1 -14.93 4.65 19.26
CA MET A 1 -14.66 5.79 18.34
C MET A 1 -13.74 5.32 17.21
N ASN A 2 -14.22 5.22 15.96
CA ASN A 2 -13.37 4.88 14.82
C ASN A 2 -12.53 6.11 14.41
N TYR A 3 -11.26 6.16 14.82
CA TYR A 3 -10.35 7.29 14.57
C TYR A 3 -9.81 7.40 13.14
N ASN A 4 -10.39 6.66 12.18
CA ASN A 4 -10.17 6.84 10.73
C ASN A 4 -10.66 8.20 10.18
N LYS A 5 -11.07 9.14 11.03
CA LYS A 5 -11.90 10.31 10.68
C LYS A 5 -11.12 11.60 10.36
N TYR A 6 -9.79 11.60 10.42
CA TYR A 6 -9.01 12.83 10.13
C TYR A 6 -7.99 12.63 8.99
N GLN A 7 -8.40 11.96 7.91
CA GLN A 7 -7.68 12.06 6.65
C GLN A 7 -8.01 13.37 5.95
N LYS A 8 -7.45 14.50 6.43
CA LYS A 8 -7.56 15.78 5.70
C LYS A 8 -7.02 15.60 4.28
N VAL A 9 -7.84 15.94 3.28
CA VAL A 9 -7.44 15.86 1.88
C VAL A 9 -6.66 17.12 1.53
N ASN A 10 -5.37 16.98 1.26
CA ASN A 10 -4.59 18.06 0.65
C ASN A 10 -4.89 18.11 -0.85
N HIS A 11 -5.88 18.91 -1.25
CA HIS A 11 -6.33 19.00 -2.65
C HIS A 11 -5.20 19.42 -3.61
N ILE A 12 -4.37 20.37 -3.21
CA ILE A 12 -3.22 20.82 -4.02
C ILE A 12 -2.22 19.67 -4.17
N GLY A 13 -1.92 18.95 -3.09
CA GLY A 13 -1.06 17.76 -3.12
C GLY A 13 -1.62 16.67 -4.04
N ALA A 14 -2.93 16.44 -4.04
CA ALA A 14 -3.60 15.49 -4.91
C ALA A 14 -3.51 15.86 -6.41
N ILE A 15 -3.68 17.15 -6.74
CA ILE A 15 -3.55 17.65 -8.12
C ILE A 15 -2.10 17.49 -8.61
N ILE A 16 -1.12 17.92 -7.80
CA ILE A 16 0.30 17.79 -8.15
C ILE A 16 0.68 16.31 -8.28
N PHE A 17 0.16 15.45 -7.40
CA PHE A 17 0.37 14.00 -7.44
C PHE A 17 -0.10 13.41 -8.77
N LEU A 18 -1.31 13.79 -9.21
CA LEU A 18 -1.87 13.33 -10.48
C LEU A 18 -1.00 13.78 -11.65
N ILE A 19 -0.66 15.07 -11.72
CA ILE A 19 0.14 15.63 -12.83
C ILE A 19 1.51 14.94 -12.91
N LEU A 20 2.24 14.86 -11.79
CA LEU A 20 3.56 14.21 -11.77
C LEU A 20 3.47 12.72 -12.09
N GLY A 21 2.45 12.03 -11.58
CA GLY A 21 2.21 10.62 -11.89
C GLY A 21 1.96 10.38 -13.37
N LEU A 22 1.16 11.22 -14.03
CA LEU A 22 0.91 11.13 -15.48
C LEU A 22 2.18 11.39 -16.30
N VAL A 23 2.99 12.39 -15.93
CA VAL A 23 4.26 12.67 -16.61
C VAL A 23 5.24 11.50 -16.47
N ILE A 24 5.42 10.99 -15.25
CA ILE A 24 6.36 9.89 -14.98
C ILE A 24 5.93 8.60 -15.67
N THR A 25 4.64 8.26 -15.60
CA THR A 25 4.13 7.06 -16.29
C THR A 25 4.20 7.17 -17.80
N THR A 26 4.12 8.39 -18.36
CA THR A 26 4.34 8.61 -19.79
C THR A 26 5.77 8.26 -20.20
N ILE A 27 6.75 8.82 -19.48
CA ILE A 27 8.17 8.57 -19.75
C ILE A 27 8.50 7.08 -19.56
N LEU A 28 8.08 6.50 -18.44
CA LEU A 28 8.35 5.08 -18.15
C LEU A 28 7.60 4.14 -19.11
N GLY A 29 6.37 4.47 -19.51
CA GLY A 29 5.60 3.68 -20.46
C GLY A 29 6.25 3.62 -21.84
N PHE A 30 6.86 4.73 -22.27
CA PHE A 30 7.66 4.77 -23.49
C PHE A 30 8.93 3.90 -23.39
N ILE A 31 9.70 4.04 -22.29
CA ILE A 31 10.89 3.22 -22.04
C ILE A 31 10.54 1.73 -21.98
N TYR A 32 9.44 1.40 -21.29
CA TYR A 32 8.95 0.03 -21.19
C TYR A 32 8.60 -0.54 -22.58
N SER A 33 7.96 0.25 -23.43
CA SER A 33 7.60 -0.18 -24.79
C SER A 33 8.83 -0.43 -25.67
N LEU A 34 9.84 0.44 -25.60
CA LEU A 34 11.13 0.22 -26.26
C LEU A 34 11.82 -1.06 -25.76
N THR A 35 11.74 -1.31 -24.46
CA THR A 35 12.34 -2.49 -23.82
C THR A 35 11.69 -3.78 -24.31
N ILE A 36 10.36 -3.80 -24.42
CA ILE A 36 9.62 -4.95 -24.95
C ILE A 36 9.99 -5.23 -26.41
N GLU A 37 10.06 -4.19 -27.24
CA GLU A 37 10.41 -4.31 -28.66
C GLU A 37 11.82 -4.88 -28.85
N TYR A 38 12.80 -4.35 -28.09
CA TYR A 38 14.20 -4.74 -28.26
C TYR A 38 14.52 -6.13 -27.72
N ILE A 39 13.90 -6.55 -26.61
CA ILE A 39 14.24 -7.82 -25.95
C ILE A 39 13.67 -9.02 -26.72
N SER A 40 12.66 -8.85 -27.59
CA SER A 40 12.11 -9.84 -28.54
C SER A 40 11.93 -11.28 -28.02
N ILE A 41 11.82 -11.48 -26.70
CA ILE A 41 11.72 -12.81 -26.08
C ILE A 41 10.42 -12.86 -25.27
N GLY A 42 9.40 -13.50 -25.84
CA GLY A 42 8.06 -13.61 -25.25
C GLY A 42 8.02 -14.21 -23.83
N LYS A 43 9.09 -14.89 -23.39
CA LYS A 43 9.19 -15.45 -22.02
C LYS A 43 9.40 -14.40 -20.94
N TYR A 44 10.05 -13.27 -21.24
CA TYR A 44 10.37 -12.25 -20.23
C TYR A 44 9.31 -11.15 -20.12
N TYR A 45 8.30 -11.16 -20.99
CA TYR A 45 7.26 -10.13 -21.07
C TYR A 45 6.60 -9.81 -19.72
N ILE A 46 6.14 -10.85 -19.02
CA ILE A 46 5.50 -10.70 -17.70
C ILE A 46 6.50 -10.22 -16.64
N ILE A 47 7.75 -10.69 -16.68
CA ILE A 47 8.79 -10.28 -15.73
C ILE A 47 9.09 -8.78 -15.89
N ILE A 48 9.24 -8.30 -17.13
CA ILE A 48 9.45 -6.88 -17.41
C ILE A 48 8.21 -6.09 -16.94
N GLY A 49 6.99 -6.59 -17.18
CA GLY A 49 5.75 -5.98 -16.69
C GLY A 49 5.70 -5.84 -15.15
N ILE A 50 6.15 -6.86 -14.41
CA ILE A 50 6.29 -6.82 -12.95
C ILE A 50 7.30 -5.73 -12.53
N ILE A 51 8.46 -5.67 -13.19
CA ILE A 51 9.49 -4.66 -12.89
C ILE A 51 8.95 -3.25 -13.13
N TYR A 52 8.26 -3.04 -14.26
CA TYR A 52 7.61 -1.78 -14.59
C TYR A 52 6.58 -1.36 -13.53
N ALA A 53 5.71 -2.29 -13.13
CA ALA A 53 4.72 -2.06 -12.08
C ALA A 53 5.38 -1.69 -10.74
N LEU A 54 6.45 -2.40 -10.36
CA LEU A 54 7.21 -2.12 -9.14
C LEU A 54 7.84 -0.73 -9.16
N ILE A 55 8.46 -0.32 -10.26
CA ILE A 55 9.07 1.00 -10.40
C ILE A 55 8.01 2.10 -10.23
N ILE A 56 6.87 1.98 -10.91
CA ILE A 56 5.76 2.95 -10.77
C ILE A 56 5.25 2.97 -9.33
N TYR A 57 5.01 1.81 -8.74
CA TYR A 57 4.59 1.69 -7.34
C TYR A 57 5.53 2.45 -6.40
N PHE A 58 6.84 2.22 -6.47
CA PHE A 58 7.81 2.89 -5.60
C PHE A 58 7.79 4.41 -5.78
N ILE A 59 7.67 4.89 -7.02
CA ILE A 59 7.61 6.32 -7.30
C ILE A 59 6.31 6.93 -6.76
N LEU A 60 5.15 6.31 -7.02
CA LEU A 60 3.85 6.78 -6.53
C LEU A 60 3.78 6.74 -5.00
N GLU A 61 4.38 5.75 -4.36
CA GLU A 61 4.50 5.70 -2.91
C GLU A 61 5.28 6.91 -2.39
N LYS A 62 6.48 7.17 -2.94
CA LYS A 62 7.30 8.33 -2.55
C LYS A 62 6.59 9.65 -2.81
N LEU A 63 5.92 9.80 -3.94
CA LEU A 63 5.14 10.99 -4.28
C LEU A 63 3.97 11.19 -3.30
N THR A 64 3.26 10.14 -2.93
CA THR A 64 2.14 10.21 -1.98
C THR A 64 2.62 10.75 -0.63
N LEU A 65 3.75 10.23 -0.15
CA LEU A 65 4.36 10.64 1.11
C LEU A 65 4.90 12.08 1.03
N ALA A 66 5.58 12.44 -0.05
CA ALA A 66 6.14 13.78 -0.27
C ALA A 66 5.05 14.86 -0.37
N LEU A 67 3.96 14.57 -1.08
CA LEU A 67 2.84 15.50 -1.29
C LEU A 67 1.79 15.44 -0.18
N LYS A 68 2.01 14.57 0.82
CA LYS A 68 1.17 14.41 2.01
C LYS A 68 -0.30 14.14 1.68
N VAL A 69 -0.56 13.28 0.69
CA VAL A 69 -1.93 12.86 0.34
C VAL A 69 -2.39 11.80 1.34
N ARG A 70 -3.07 12.24 2.40
CA ARG A 70 -3.40 11.40 3.57
C ARG A 70 -4.59 10.47 3.39
N SER A 71 -5.52 10.85 2.51
CA SER A 71 -6.73 10.06 2.38
C SER A 71 -6.48 8.80 1.58
N LEU A 72 -6.53 7.65 2.25
CA LEU A 72 -6.35 6.36 1.60
C LEU A 72 -7.33 6.22 0.43
N LYS A 73 -8.59 6.62 0.60
CA LYS A 73 -9.59 6.58 -0.48
C LYS A 73 -9.19 7.44 -1.68
N VAL A 74 -8.80 8.69 -1.44
CA VAL A 74 -8.37 9.61 -2.52
C VAL A 74 -7.12 9.07 -3.20
N THR A 75 -6.12 8.63 -2.43
CA THR A 75 -4.89 8.06 -2.99
C THR A 75 -5.17 6.82 -3.82
N MET A 76 -6.04 5.91 -3.38
CA MET A 76 -6.41 4.72 -4.15
C MET A 76 -7.08 5.08 -5.47
N VAL A 77 -7.95 6.09 -5.51
CA VAL A 77 -8.55 6.59 -6.76
C VAL A 77 -7.48 7.14 -7.69
N LEU A 78 -6.60 8.02 -7.20
CA LEU A 78 -5.54 8.63 -8.00
C LEU A 78 -4.54 7.58 -8.54
N VAL A 79 -4.10 6.66 -7.68
CA VAL A 79 -3.21 5.56 -8.05
C VAL A 79 -3.86 4.67 -9.12
N SER A 80 -5.16 4.37 -8.99
CA SER A 80 -5.89 3.58 -9.99
C SER A 80 -5.95 4.29 -11.34
N MET A 81 -6.24 5.59 -11.36
CA MET A 81 -6.24 6.40 -12.58
C MET A 81 -4.87 6.39 -13.26
N ILE A 82 -3.79 6.60 -12.48
CA ILE A 82 -2.42 6.61 -12.98
C ILE A 82 -1.99 5.22 -13.48
N ALA A 83 -2.38 4.14 -12.79
CA ALA A 83 -2.07 2.77 -13.20
C ALA A 83 -2.75 2.39 -14.52
N ILE A 84 -4.03 2.75 -14.70
CA ILE A 84 -4.75 2.55 -15.97
C ILE A 84 -4.10 3.38 -17.08
N PHE A 85 -3.75 4.63 -16.78
CA PHE A 85 -3.07 5.51 -17.72
C PHE A 85 -1.69 4.98 -18.12
N ALA A 86 -0.94 4.37 -17.19
CA ALA A 86 0.36 3.75 -17.48
C ALA A 86 0.26 2.64 -18.54
N VAL A 87 -0.73 1.74 -18.38
CA VAL A 87 -1.03 0.70 -19.38
C VAL A 87 -1.42 1.32 -20.71
N TYR A 88 -2.27 2.34 -20.68
CA TYR A 88 -2.71 3.03 -21.88
C TYR A 88 -1.53 3.65 -22.65
N ILE A 89 -0.69 4.45 -21.98
CA ILE A 89 0.47 5.08 -22.63
C ILE A 89 1.49 4.05 -23.11
N ARG A 90 1.62 2.93 -22.40
CA ARG A 90 2.42 1.80 -22.87
C ARG A 90 1.92 1.31 -24.22
N TRP A 91 0.62 1.08 -24.42
CA TRP A 91 0.10 0.67 -25.72
C TRP A 91 0.26 1.74 -26.79
N VAL A 92 -0.01 3.01 -26.45
CA VAL A 92 0.21 4.15 -27.37
C VAL A 92 1.68 4.19 -27.84
N SER A 93 2.62 4.00 -26.92
CA SER A 93 4.04 4.00 -27.22
C SER A 93 4.46 2.80 -28.07
N SER A 94 3.94 1.59 -27.80
CA SER A 94 4.20 0.42 -28.64
C SER A 94 3.73 0.64 -30.08
N ILE A 95 2.52 1.16 -30.28
CA ILE A 95 2.00 1.48 -31.63
C ILE A 95 2.83 2.57 -32.30
N PHE A 96 3.27 3.59 -31.55
CA PHE A 96 4.17 4.61 -32.08
C PHE A 96 5.51 4.02 -32.53
N ILE A 97 6.10 3.09 -31.79
CA ILE A 97 7.36 2.44 -32.17
C ILE A 97 7.21 1.63 -33.45
N ILE A 98 6.11 0.87 -33.59
CA ILE A 98 5.87 -0.01 -34.75
C ILE A 98 5.52 0.79 -36.02
N PHE A 99 4.63 1.78 -35.89
CA PHE A 99 4.05 2.48 -37.04
C PHE A 99 4.54 3.92 -37.23
N ASN A 100 5.40 4.42 -36.34
CA ASN A 100 5.83 5.83 -36.28
C ASN A 100 4.66 6.82 -36.26
N LYS A 101 3.53 6.42 -35.66
CA LYS A 101 2.30 7.21 -35.59
C LYS A 101 1.76 7.23 -34.17
N LEU A 102 1.65 8.43 -33.62
CA LEU A 102 1.14 8.66 -32.28
C LEU A 102 -0.39 8.58 -32.30
N MET A 103 -0.98 7.66 -31.54
CA MET A 103 -2.43 7.42 -31.54
C MET A 103 -3.00 7.57 -30.13
N PHE A 104 -3.55 8.76 -29.83
CA PHE A 104 -4.23 9.02 -28.57
C PHE A 104 -5.73 8.69 -28.57
N ASN A 105 -6.28 8.23 -29.70
CA ASN A 105 -7.66 7.80 -29.75
C ASN A 105 -7.72 6.30 -29.38
N PRO A 106 -8.37 5.91 -28.26
CA PRO A 106 -8.41 4.51 -27.85
C PRO A 106 -9.07 3.61 -28.89
N LEU A 107 -10.09 4.09 -29.62
CA LEU A 107 -10.74 3.31 -30.66
C LEU A 107 -9.80 3.02 -31.84
N GLU A 108 -8.97 3.99 -32.23
CA GLU A 108 -7.97 3.79 -33.27
C GLU A 108 -6.85 2.86 -32.79
N LEU A 109 -6.41 3.02 -31.54
CA LEU A 109 -5.41 2.18 -30.90
C LEU A 109 -5.85 0.70 -30.93
N PHE A 110 -7.07 0.41 -30.46
CA PHE A 110 -7.62 -0.95 -30.47
C PHE A 110 -7.79 -1.51 -31.89
N LYS A 111 -8.11 -0.68 -32.89
CA LYS A 111 -8.15 -1.13 -34.29
C LYS A 111 -6.78 -1.59 -34.77
N HIS A 112 -5.71 -0.83 -34.50
CA HIS A 112 -4.36 -1.20 -34.92
C HIS A 112 -3.84 -2.42 -34.16
N MET A 113 -4.14 -2.53 -32.87
CA MET A 113 -3.82 -3.73 -32.09
C MET A 113 -4.51 -4.97 -32.68
N ASN A 114 -5.79 -4.87 -33.07
CA ASN A 114 -6.48 -5.98 -33.74
C ASN A 114 -5.84 -6.34 -35.08
N ILE A 115 -5.44 -5.35 -35.88
CA ILE A 115 -4.75 -5.59 -37.16
C ILE A 115 -3.44 -6.35 -36.95
N ILE A 116 -2.62 -5.95 -35.98
CA ILE A 116 -1.37 -6.67 -35.65
C ILE A 116 -1.70 -8.12 -35.31
N VAL A 117 -2.64 -8.33 -34.39
CA VAL A 117 -3.01 -9.67 -33.93
C VAL A 117 -3.56 -10.53 -35.05
N SER A 118 -4.42 -9.99 -35.93
CA SER A 118 -5.02 -10.78 -37.03
C SER A 118 -4.07 -11.04 -38.19
N THR A 119 -3.05 -10.20 -38.38
CA THR A 119 -2.12 -10.32 -39.52
C THR A 119 -1.01 -11.33 -39.21
N GLU A 120 -0.55 -11.37 -37.96
CA GLU A 120 0.61 -12.17 -37.56
C GLU A 120 0.23 -13.55 -37.00
N PHE A 121 -1.02 -13.74 -36.56
CA PHE A 121 -1.41 -14.92 -35.77
C PHE A 121 -2.70 -15.56 -36.24
N ASP A 122 -2.74 -16.90 -36.20
CA ASP A 122 -3.99 -17.67 -36.35
C ASP A 122 -4.98 -17.37 -35.21
N SER A 123 -6.23 -17.79 -35.35
CA SER A 123 -7.29 -17.49 -34.37
C SER A 123 -6.97 -17.96 -32.94
N VAL A 124 -6.24 -19.07 -32.78
CA VAL A 124 -5.87 -19.61 -31.46
C VAL A 124 -4.77 -18.77 -30.83
N ARG A 125 -3.72 -18.45 -31.58
CA ARG A 125 -2.61 -17.59 -31.14
C ARG A 125 -3.08 -16.17 -30.87
N ALA A 126 -4.00 -15.64 -31.68
CA ALA A 126 -4.62 -14.34 -31.48
C ALA A 126 -5.31 -14.25 -30.11
N PHE A 127 -6.11 -15.26 -29.76
CA PHE A 127 -6.74 -15.35 -28.43
C PHE A 127 -5.70 -15.41 -27.31
N LEU A 128 -4.63 -16.20 -27.46
CA LEU A 128 -3.56 -16.29 -26.46
C LEU A 128 -2.86 -14.94 -26.24
N ILE A 129 -2.64 -14.15 -27.29
CA ILE A 129 -2.03 -12.81 -27.16
C ILE A 129 -2.94 -11.86 -26.38
N TRP A 130 -4.24 -11.83 -26.71
CA TRP A 130 -5.21 -11.05 -25.95
C TRP A 130 -5.26 -11.45 -24.48
N PHE A 131 -5.21 -12.75 -24.20
CA PHE A 131 -5.13 -13.25 -22.83
C PHE A 131 -3.85 -12.79 -22.12
N LEU A 132 -2.68 -12.91 -22.77
CA LEU A 132 -1.41 -12.46 -22.20
C LEU A 132 -1.37 -10.95 -21.93
N TRP A 133 -1.91 -10.14 -22.83
CA TRP A 133 -2.09 -8.71 -22.58
C TRP A 133 -3.05 -8.46 -21.42
N GLY A 134 -4.14 -9.20 -21.31
CA GLY A 134 -5.05 -9.13 -20.16
C GLY A 134 -4.34 -9.43 -18.83
N VAL A 135 -3.51 -10.48 -18.80
CA VAL A 135 -2.70 -10.85 -17.63
C VAL A 135 -1.70 -9.74 -17.28
N GLU A 136 -1.03 -9.16 -18.27
CA GLU A 136 -0.10 -8.04 -18.08
C GLU A 136 -0.81 -6.81 -17.50
N VAL A 137 -1.96 -6.42 -18.05
CA VAL A 137 -2.79 -5.32 -17.52
C VAL A 137 -3.13 -5.58 -16.05
N PHE A 138 -3.55 -6.80 -15.73
CA PHE A 138 -3.87 -7.19 -14.35
C PHE A 138 -2.64 -7.11 -13.44
N VAL A 139 -1.48 -7.57 -13.89
CA VAL A 139 -0.23 -7.51 -13.12
C VAL A 139 0.22 -6.08 -12.89
N ILE A 140 0.17 -5.22 -13.91
CA ILE A 140 0.60 -3.83 -13.81
C ILE A 140 -0.37 -3.04 -12.91
N VAL A 141 -1.65 -3.05 -13.24
CA VAL A 141 -2.66 -2.27 -12.50
C VAL A 141 -2.82 -2.83 -11.09
N GLY A 142 -3.02 -4.15 -10.96
CA GLY A 142 -3.17 -4.81 -9.68
C GLY A 142 -1.93 -4.68 -8.80
N GLY A 143 -0.73 -4.85 -9.37
CA GLY A 143 0.53 -4.72 -8.64
C GLY A 143 0.74 -3.33 -8.06
N ILE A 144 0.49 -2.28 -8.86
CA ILE A 144 0.60 -0.88 -8.40
C ILE A 144 -0.43 -0.58 -7.29
N ILE A 145 -1.70 -0.95 -7.50
CA ILE A 145 -2.80 -0.68 -6.56
C ILE A 145 -2.57 -1.41 -5.23
N VAL A 146 -2.31 -2.72 -5.27
CA VAL A 146 -2.12 -3.54 -4.07
C VAL A 146 -0.86 -3.11 -3.32
N GLY A 147 0.24 -2.82 -4.04
CA GLY A 147 1.48 -2.32 -3.45
C GLY A 147 1.27 -1.00 -2.71
N CYS A 148 0.63 -0.02 -3.35
CA CYS A 148 0.31 1.26 -2.70
C CYS A 148 -0.64 1.06 -1.51
N PHE A 149 -1.67 0.22 -1.63
CA PHE A 149 -2.63 -0.02 -0.55
C PHE A 149 -1.98 -0.60 0.70
N ASP A 150 -1.20 -1.68 0.56
CA ASP A 150 -0.57 -2.38 1.70
C ASP A 150 0.36 -1.47 2.50
N LYS A 151 1.09 -0.59 1.80
CA LYS A 151 2.04 0.30 2.46
C LYS A 151 1.36 1.53 3.06
N LEU A 152 0.47 2.17 2.30
CA LEU A 152 -0.19 3.41 2.74
C LEU A 152 -1.21 3.17 3.85
N SER A 153 -1.84 2.00 3.93
CA SER A 153 -2.76 1.68 5.04
C SER A 153 -2.06 1.66 6.40
N LYS A 154 -0.74 1.43 6.42
CA LYS A 154 0.08 1.35 7.64
C LYS A 154 0.73 2.68 8.01
N VAL A 155 0.72 3.68 7.13
CA VAL A 155 1.33 4.98 7.37
C VAL A 155 0.39 5.85 8.19
N ILE A 156 0.91 6.40 9.28
CA ILE A 156 0.20 7.32 10.15
C ILE A 156 0.91 8.67 10.08
N PHE A 157 0.12 9.73 9.90
CA PHE A 157 0.61 11.10 9.87
C PHE A 157 0.35 11.78 11.22
N CYS A 158 1.27 12.62 11.65
CA CYS A 158 1.05 13.54 12.75
C CYS A 158 0.16 14.71 12.29
N GLU A 159 -0.87 15.03 13.06
CA GLU A 159 -1.79 16.14 12.76
C GLU A 159 -1.16 17.52 12.95
N ASN A 160 -0.11 17.64 13.77
CA ASN A 160 0.51 18.93 14.08
C ASN A 160 1.60 19.31 13.07
N CYS A 161 2.65 18.50 12.93
CA CYS A 161 3.77 18.80 12.02
C CYS A 161 3.57 18.28 10.59
N ASN A 162 2.48 17.55 10.34
CA ASN A 162 2.21 16.91 9.05
C ASN A 162 3.29 15.90 8.61
N GLY A 163 4.16 15.46 9.53
CA GLY A 163 5.19 14.45 9.31
C GLY A 163 4.66 13.02 9.49
N ILE A 164 5.45 12.04 9.07
CA ILE A 164 5.16 10.62 9.31
C ILE A 164 5.60 10.27 10.73
N LEU A 165 4.82 9.46 11.45
CA LEU A 165 5.24 8.98 12.77
C LEU A 165 6.46 8.07 12.64
N SER A 166 7.62 8.55 13.09
CA SER A 166 8.90 7.86 13.06
C SER A 166 9.24 7.15 14.37
N GLY A 167 8.72 7.62 15.50
CA GLY A 167 8.90 7.01 16.81
C GLY A 167 8.01 5.78 16.96
N VAL A 168 8.62 4.64 17.34
CA VAL A 168 7.92 3.39 17.59
C VAL A 168 8.44 2.76 18.87
N GLU A 169 7.54 2.53 19.82
CA GLU A 169 7.80 1.83 21.07
C GLU A 169 6.92 0.59 21.15
N ASN A 170 7.53 -0.56 21.42
CA ASN A 170 6.83 -1.84 21.47
C ASN A 170 6.95 -2.43 22.88
N ILE A 171 5.81 -2.83 23.45
CA ILE A 171 5.74 -3.61 24.69
C ILE A 171 5.18 -4.97 24.28
N SER A 172 5.99 -6.01 24.42
CA SER A 172 5.67 -7.37 23.95
C SER A 172 5.68 -8.37 25.09
N GLY A 173 5.10 -9.55 24.86
CA GLY A 173 5.07 -10.61 25.87
C GLY A 173 4.06 -10.34 26.97
N LEU A 174 2.92 -9.73 26.63
CA LEU A 174 1.83 -9.52 27.58
C LEU A 174 0.83 -10.67 27.54
N SER A 175 0.12 -10.90 28.63
CA SER A 175 -0.96 -11.87 28.75
C SER A 175 -1.98 -11.68 27.62
N LYS A 176 -2.40 -12.78 26.99
CA LYS A 176 -3.42 -12.77 25.93
C LYS A 176 -4.71 -12.12 26.44
N ILE A 177 -5.29 -11.25 25.62
CA ILE A 177 -6.61 -10.66 25.88
C ILE A 177 -7.67 -11.70 25.52
N GLU A 178 -8.43 -12.17 26.52
CA GLU A 178 -9.47 -13.20 26.37
C GLU A 178 -10.76 -12.64 25.75
N ASP A 179 -11.35 -11.60 26.35
CA ASP A 179 -12.50 -10.90 25.79
C ASP A 179 -12.07 -9.66 25.00
N GLU A 180 -11.76 -9.87 23.72
CA GLU A 180 -11.32 -8.81 22.80
C GLU A 180 -12.39 -7.73 22.58
N ASN A 181 -13.67 -8.08 22.63
CA ASN A 181 -14.77 -7.15 22.36
C ASN A 181 -15.01 -6.22 23.54
N GLU A 182 -15.03 -6.77 24.75
CA GLU A 182 -15.11 -5.98 25.98
C GLU A 182 -13.89 -5.07 26.10
N PHE A 183 -12.69 -5.63 25.92
CA PHE A 183 -11.44 -4.87 25.98
C PHE A 183 -11.43 -3.69 24.99
N LYS A 184 -11.82 -3.94 23.74
CA LYS A 184 -11.95 -2.90 22.72
C LYS A 184 -13.00 -1.85 23.10
N SER A 185 -14.15 -2.27 23.57
CA SER A 185 -15.24 -1.38 24.00
C SER A 185 -14.82 -0.44 25.13
N LEU A 186 -14.08 -0.94 26.12
CA LEU A 186 -13.56 -0.12 27.24
C LEU A 186 -12.53 0.91 26.74
N LEU A 187 -11.58 0.49 25.90
CA LEU A 187 -10.61 1.40 25.31
C LEU A 187 -11.25 2.48 24.43
N GLU A 188 -12.27 2.11 23.65
CA GLU A 188 -13.00 3.07 22.82
C GLU A 188 -13.83 4.08 23.64
N LYS A 189 -14.15 3.76 24.90
CA LYS A 189 -14.77 4.67 25.87
C LYS A 189 -13.74 5.53 26.62
N GLY A 190 -12.45 5.35 26.36
CA GLY A 190 -11.36 6.07 27.03
C GLY A 190 -10.95 5.46 28.37
N ASP A 191 -11.48 4.29 28.75
CA ASP A 191 -11.03 3.57 29.94
C ASP A 191 -9.76 2.77 29.61
N LEU A 192 -8.62 3.25 30.13
CA LEU A 192 -7.31 2.61 29.95
C LEU A 192 -7.00 1.55 31.03
N SER A 193 -7.87 1.37 32.01
CA SER A 193 -7.69 0.39 33.10
C SER A 193 -7.41 -1.04 32.61
N PRO A 194 -8.01 -1.53 31.50
CA PRO A 194 -7.70 -2.85 30.98
C PRO A 194 -6.24 -3.04 30.56
N LEU A 195 -5.53 -1.97 30.14
CA LEU A 195 -4.13 -2.05 29.75
C LEU A 195 -3.22 -2.35 30.95
N TYR A 196 -3.53 -1.76 32.10
CA TYR A 196 -2.79 -2.00 33.35
C TYR A 196 -3.01 -3.40 33.94
N LYS A 197 -4.06 -4.11 33.52
CA LYS A 197 -4.34 -5.48 33.97
C LYS A 197 -3.54 -6.54 33.21
N LEU A 198 -2.91 -6.16 32.09
CA LEU A 198 -2.06 -7.07 31.33
C LEU A 198 -0.83 -7.43 32.17
N LYS A 199 -0.43 -8.70 32.15
CA LYS A 199 0.74 -9.17 32.90
C LYS A 199 1.83 -9.63 31.93
N PRO A 200 3.11 -9.41 32.22
CA PRO A 200 4.18 -10.02 31.46
C PRO A 200 4.09 -11.55 31.55
N ILE A 201 4.32 -12.25 30.45
CA ILE A 201 4.31 -13.71 30.36
C ILE A 201 5.60 -14.21 29.71
N GLU A 202 6.09 -15.36 30.19
CA GLU A 202 7.26 -16.04 29.61
C GLU A 202 6.90 -16.90 28.39
N SER A 203 5.62 -17.26 28.23
CA SER A 203 5.16 -18.08 27.12
C SER A 203 4.96 -17.26 25.85
N TYR A 204 5.68 -17.64 24.78
CA TYR A 204 5.63 -16.96 23.48
C TYR A 204 4.64 -17.59 22.48
N ILE A 205 3.78 -18.51 22.93
CA ILE A 205 2.83 -19.20 22.03
C ILE A 205 1.67 -18.25 21.71
N GLU A 206 1.07 -17.65 22.72
CA GLU A 206 0.02 -16.65 22.56
C GLU A 206 0.26 -15.48 23.51
N PHE A 207 0.45 -14.29 22.95
CA PHE A 207 0.72 -13.10 23.73
C PHE A 207 0.15 -11.85 23.08
N SER A 208 -0.09 -10.82 23.86
CA SER A 208 -0.48 -9.50 23.38
C SER A 208 0.75 -8.59 23.23
N MET A 209 0.67 -7.66 22.29
CA MET A 209 1.69 -6.64 22.04
C MET A 209 1.02 -5.28 21.93
N LEU A 210 1.59 -4.30 22.62
CA LEU A 210 1.27 -2.89 22.51
C LEU A 210 2.32 -2.20 21.64
N ILE A 211 1.87 -1.45 20.64
CA ILE A 211 2.72 -0.70 19.73
C ILE A 211 2.29 0.76 19.83
N GLY A 212 3.09 1.58 20.51
CA GLY A 212 2.91 3.03 20.56
C GLY A 212 3.70 3.70 19.46
N ARG A 213 3.03 4.47 18.59
CA ARG A 213 3.70 5.32 17.58
C ARG A 213 3.55 6.78 17.93
N PHE A 214 4.62 7.56 17.83
CA PHE A 214 4.62 9.00 18.11
C PHE A 214 5.53 9.74 17.14
N CYS A 215 5.37 11.07 17.11
CA CYS A 215 6.21 11.94 16.30
C CYS A 215 7.46 12.32 17.09
N ASN A 216 8.63 12.20 16.46
CA ASN A 216 9.90 12.68 17.03
C ASN A 216 10.16 14.16 16.69
N ASP A 217 9.57 14.66 15.60
CA ASP A 217 9.85 15.99 15.07
C ASP A 217 8.99 17.09 15.72
N CYS A 218 7.93 16.71 16.44
CA CYS A 218 7.13 17.67 17.19
C CYS A 218 6.87 17.18 18.62
N TYR A 219 6.75 18.13 19.54
CA TYR A 219 6.36 17.90 20.92
C TYR A 219 4.85 17.61 21.05
N ASP A 220 4.30 16.78 20.15
CA ASP A 220 2.92 16.31 20.29
C ASP A 220 2.89 15.27 21.42
N ASP A 221 2.09 15.53 22.44
CA ASP A 221 1.90 14.65 23.59
C ASP A 221 0.95 13.48 23.29
N LYS A 222 0.79 13.12 22.01
CA LYS A 222 -0.08 12.03 21.56
C LYS A 222 0.72 10.84 21.09
N VAL A 223 0.28 9.65 21.53
CA VAL A 223 0.74 8.36 21.05
C VAL A 223 -0.43 7.64 20.37
N TYR A 224 -0.16 7.06 19.21
CA TYR A 224 -1.09 6.21 18.47
C TYR A 224 -0.84 4.76 18.86
N LEU A 225 -1.64 4.26 19.79
CA LEU A 225 -1.56 2.92 20.34
C LEU A 225 -2.25 1.91 19.42
N THR A 226 -1.54 0.84 19.07
CA THR A 226 -2.09 -0.35 18.42
C THR A 226 -1.92 -1.55 19.34
N VAL A 227 -3.00 -2.29 19.60
CA VAL A 227 -3.00 -3.50 20.43
C VAL A 227 -3.23 -4.72 19.53
N LYS A 228 -2.35 -5.71 19.62
CA LYS A 228 -2.42 -6.93 18.82
C LYS A 228 -2.32 -8.17 19.69
N ASN A 229 -3.14 -9.17 19.39
CA ASN A 229 -2.91 -10.55 19.82
C ASN A 229 -2.03 -11.26 18.78
N ILE A 230 -0.97 -11.91 19.24
CA ILE A 230 -0.03 -12.67 18.44
C ILE A 230 -0.15 -14.13 18.84
N ASN A 231 -0.46 -15.00 17.87
CA ASN A 231 -0.43 -16.44 18.03
C ASN A 231 0.70 -17.00 17.15
N VAL A 232 1.69 -17.62 17.79
CA VAL A 232 2.84 -18.25 17.14
C VAL A 232 2.51 -19.71 16.88
N ILE A 233 2.11 -20.00 15.65
CA ILE A 233 1.82 -21.37 15.22
C ILE A 233 3.16 -22.02 14.84
N LYS A 234 3.61 -22.97 15.67
CA LYS A 234 4.69 -23.90 15.32
C LYS A 234 4.11 -25.05 14.49
N ALA A 235 3.99 -24.87 13.18
CA ALA A 235 3.87 -26.01 12.27
C ALA A 235 5.27 -26.60 12.03
N SER A 236 5.37 -27.93 11.92
CA SER A 236 6.61 -28.72 12.05
C SER A 236 7.81 -28.27 11.20
N GLU A 237 7.61 -27.47 10.15
CA GLU A 237 8.72 -26.93 9.33
C GLU A 237 8.59 -25.43 8.99
N LYS A 238 7.51 -24.74 9.39
CA LYS A 238 7.32 -23.31 9.12
C LYS A 238 6.74 -22.59 10.32
N ARG A 239 7.45 -21.56 10.81
CA ARG A 239 6.93 -20.64 11.84
C ARG A 239 5.99 -19.64 11.18
N GLY A 240 4.69 -19.78 11.40
CA GLY A 240 3.69 -18.78 11.06
C GLY A 240 3.40 -17.88 12.26
N LYS A 241 3.24 -16.57 12.05
CA LYS A 241 2.74 -15.64 13.06
C LYS A 241 1.35 -15.18 12.64
N GLY A 242 0.32 -15.70 13.31
CA GLY A 242 -1.02 -15.12 13.23
C GLY A 242 -1.03 -13.83 14.04
N GLN A 243 -1.47 -12.73 13.44
CA GLN A 243 -1.66 -11.46 14.13
C GLN A 243 -3.12 -11.05 14.01
N LYS A 244 -3.77 -10.78 15.15
CA LYS A 244 -5.11 -10.21 15.19
C LYS A 244 -5.03 -8.83 15.84
N ILE A 245 -5.43 -7.81 15.10
CA ILE A 245 -5.46 -6.43 15.58
C ILE A 245 -6.75 -6.25 16.38
N ILE A 246 -6.64 -5.90 17.67
CA ILE A 246 -7.79 -5.67 18.54
C ILE A 246 -8.22 -4.20 18.42
N VAL A 247 -7.25 -3.30 18.63
CA VAL A 247 -7.43 -1.85 18.54
C VAL A 247 -6.30 -1.30 17.68
N GLU A 248 -6.64 -0.39 16.76
CA GLU A 248 -5.69 0.24 15.87
C GLU A 248 -5.73 1.75 16.02
N ASN A 249 -4.55 2.36 16.17
CA ASN A 249 -4.33 3.81 16.19
C ASN A 249 -5.19 4.57 17.21
N LEU A 250 -5.38 4.00 18.41
CA LEU A 250 -6.03 4.68 19.54
C LEU A 250 -5.13 5.81 20.03
N ILE A 251 -5.66 7.04 20.07
CA ILE A 251 -4.91 8.20 20.53
C ILE A 251 -4.93 8.22 22.06
N ILE A 252 -3.75 8.19 22.67
CA ILE A 252 -3.57 8.33 24.12
C ILE A 252 -2.51 9.40 24.41
N ASP A 253 -2.54 9.93 25.64
CA ASP A 253 -1.49 10.83 26.11
C ASP A 253 -0.15 10.09 26.21
N LYS A 254 0.92 10.77 25.81
CA LYS A 254 2.29 10.24 25.77
C LYS A 254 2.79 9.89 27.15
N ASN A 255 2.53 10.72 28.15
CA ASN A 255 2.92 10.42 29.53
C ASN A 255 2.15 9.22 30.05
N GLU A 256 0.85 9.13 29.74
CA GLU A 256 0.03 7.99 30.11
C GLU A 256 0.52 6.67 29.47
N PHE A 257 0.91 6.70 28.19
CA PHE A 257 1.54 5.54 27.54
C PHE A 257 2.82 5.09 28.27
N PHE A 258 3.69 6.04 28.63
CA PHE A 258 4.92 5.70 29.33
C PHE A 258 4.69 5.24 30.78
N LYS A 259 3.62 5.67 31.45
CA LYS A 259 3.21 5.11 32.74
C LYS A 259 2.78 3.65 32.59
N ILE A 260 1.93 3.36 31.60
CA ILE A 260 1.51 1.98 31.27
C ILE A 260 2.74 1.13 30.98
N LYS A 261 3.67 1.62 30.15
CA LYS A 261 4.94 0.93 29.85
C LYS A 261 5.70 0.55 31.11
N ARG A 262 5.96 1.52 32.00
CA ARG A 262 6.69 1.28 33.25
C ARG A 262 5.98 0.28 34.16
N ALA A 263 4.65 0.33 34.24
CA ALA A 263 3.86 -0.58 35.07
C ALA A 263 3.84 -2.02 34.54
N LEU A 264 4.03 -2.22 33.23
CA LEU A 264 4.06 -3.54 32.59
C LEU A 264 5.47 -4.14 32.53
N GLU A 265 6.51 -3.30 32.62
CA GLU A 265 7.92 -3.72 32.63
C GLU A 265 8.47 -3.97 34.05
N SER A 266 7.75 -3.54 35.09
CA SER A 266 8.06 -3.79 36.51
C SER A 266 7.56 -5.15 36.99
#